data_AF-A0A7J4JY59-F1
#
_entry.id   AF-A0A7J4JY59-F1
#
_cell.length_a   1.000
_cell.length_b   1.000
_cell.length_c   1.000
_cell.angle_alpha   90.00
_cell.angle_beta   90.00
_cell.angle_gamma   90.00
#
_symmetry.space_group_name_H-M   'P 1'
#
loop_
_entity.id
_entity.type
_entity.pdbx_description
1 polymer ?
#
loop_
_entity_poly.entity_id
_entity_poly.type
_entity_poly.pdbx_seq_one_letter_code
_entity_poly.pdbx_strand_id
1 'polypeptide(L)'
;MFNPDESTVPMQTTTIKRIIEENYRIKTFELDTSLSCSKPGQFAMVWVPRVGERPMSIGSGAPLSFTVAKVGPVSEALHKLKKGDLFSFRGPFGNGFNFSSKTYKKILLVGGGYGVVPLSFLAEEAKKK
;
A
#
# COMPACT_ATOMS: atom_id res chain seq x y z
N MET A 1 19.31 7.70 6.71
CA MET A 1 19.90 6.53 7.40
C MET A 1 19.16 5.32 6.87
N PHE A 2 19.75 4.60 5.91
CA PHE A 2 19.17 3.38 5.32
C PHE A 2 19.33 2.26 6.35
N ASN A 3 18.23 1.61 6.74
CA ASN A 3 18.31 0.44 7.63
C ASN A 3 18.81 -0.76 6.82
N PRO A 4 19.86 -1.46 7.28
CA PRO A 4 20.46 -2.56 6.53
C PRO A 4 19.57 -3.82 6.40
N ASP A 5 18.43 -3.91 7.11
CA ASP A 5 17.51 -5.06 7.05
C ASP A 5 16.58 -5.07 5.81
N GLU A 6 16.30 -3.91 5.22
CA GLU A 6 15.39 -3.78 4.08
C GLU A 6 15.90 -4.49 2.81
N SER A 7 17.22 -4.75 2.76
CA SER A 7 17.89 -5.46 1.67
C SER A 7 17.64 -6.98 1.65
N THR A 8 17.09 -7.54 2.73
CA THR A 8 16.89 -9.00 2.89
C THR A 8 15.45 -9.47 2.68
N VAL A 9 14.50 -8.54 2.54
CA VAL A 9 13.09 -8.89 2.33
C VAL A 9 12.90 -9.43 0.91
N PRO A 10 12.46 -10.69 0.74
CA PRO A 10 12.33 -11.30 -0.58
C PRO A 10 11.20 -10.65 -1.38
N MET A 11 11.38 -10.62 -2.71
CA MET A 11 10.32 -10.24 -3.64
C MET A 11 9.19 -11.26 -3.57
N GLN A 12 7.99 -10.77 -3.27
CA GLN A 12 6.76 -11.57 -3.31
C GLN A 12 6.02 -11.24 -4.59
N THR A 13 5.48 -12.25 -5.26
CA THR A 13 4.65 -12.09 -6.45
C THR A 13 3.33 -12.79 -6.22
N THR A 14 2.22 -12.09 -6.46
CA THR A 14 0.86 -12.60 -6.33
C THR A 14 0.03 -12.12 -7.51
N THR A 15 -1.25 -12.50 -7.57
CA THR A 15 -2.17 -12.06 -8.61
C THR A 15 -3.05 -10.92 -8.13
N ILE A 16 -3.50 -10.09 -9.06
CA ILE A 16 -4.47 -9.04 -8.78
C ILE A 16 -5.87 -9.68 -8.70
N LYS A 17 -6.46 -9.68 -7.52
CA LYS A 17 -7.81 -10.21 -7.28
C LYS A 17 -8.90 -9.26 -7.76
N ARG A 18 -8.72 -7.96 -7.50
CA ARG A 18 -9.68 -6.93 -7.83
C ARG A 18 -8.98 -5.61 -8.13
N ILE A 19 -9.51 -4.85 -9.08
CA ILE A 19 -9.11 -3.48 -9.37
C ILE A 19 -10.34 -2.60 -9.16
N ILE A 20 -10.18 -1.54 -8.38
CA ILE A 20 -11.20 -0.52 -8.14
C ILE A 20 -10.72 0.76 -8.81
N GLU A 21 -11.54 1.33 -9.69
CA GLU A 21 -11.25 2.62 -10.31
C GLU A 21 -11.82 3.73 -9.42
N GLU A 22 -10.97 4.35 -8.61
CA GLU A 22 -11.38 5.42 -7.69
C GLU A 22 -11.73 6.70 -8.46
N ASN A 23 -10.97 7.00 -9.52
CA ASN A 23 -11.22 8.06 -10.49
C ASN A 23 -10.32 7.88 -11.72
N TYR A 24 -10.39 8.84 -12.66
CA TYR A 24 -9.62 8.83 -13.91
C TYR A 24 -8.09 8.76 -13.76
N ARG A 25 -7.52 9.06 -12.57
CA ARG A 25 -6.07 8.98 -12.30
C ARG A 25 -5.71 7.96 -11.22
N ILE A 26 -6.65 7.40 -10.47
CA ILE A 26 -6.35 6.60 -9.28
C ILE A 26 -7.04 5.25 -9.39
N LYS A 27 -6.26 4.18 -9.16
CA LYS A 27 -6.75 2.80 -9.07
C LYS A 27 -6.28 2.16 -7.78
N THR A 28 -7.14 1.39 -7.15
CA THR A 28 -6.81 0.53 -6.02
C THR A 28 -6.70 -0.91 -6.51
N PHE A 29 -5.55 -1.53 -6.27
CA PHE A 29 -5.26 -2.92 -6.58
C PHE A 29 -5.39 -3.73 -5.29
N GLU A 30 -6.33 -4.66 -5.24
CA GLU A 30 -6.40 -5.67 -4.19
C GLU A 30 -5.79 -6.96 -4.69
N LEU A 31 -4.85 -7.47 -3.91
CA LEU A 31 -4.07 -8.64 -4.26
C LEU A 31 -4.67 -9.90 -3.64
N ASP A 32 -4.40 -11.05 -4.24
CA ASP A 32 -4.78 -12.35 -3.69
C ASP A 32 -3.78 -12.83 -2.63
N THR A 33 -3.47 -11.94 -1.69
CA THR A 33 -2.60 -12.21 -0.54
C THR A 33 -2.95 -11.26 0.60
N SER A 34 -2.36 -11.51 1.77
CA SER A 34 -2.45 -10.63 2.94
C SER A 34 -1.06 -10.40 3.51
N LEU A 35 -0.85 -9.20 4.01
CA LEU A 35 0.31 -8.80 4.79
C LEU A 35 -0.18 -8.34 6.16
N SER A 36 -0.70 -9.27 6.95
CA SER A 36 -1.37 -8.99 8.23
C SER A 36 -0.45 -8.37 9.28
N CYS A 37 0.87 -8.50 9.14
CA CYS A 37 1.85 -7.82 9.98
C CYS A 37 2.01 -6.32 9.66
N SER A 38 1.45 -5.85 8.54
CA SER A 38 1.54 -4.44 8.14
C SER A 38 0.71 -3.54 9.06
N LYS A 39 1.28 -2.38 9.38
CA LYS A 39 0.66 -1.33 10.18
C LYS A 39 0.31 -0.14 9.30
N PRO A 40 -0.75 0.62 9.65
CA PRO A 40 -1.04 1.89 8.99
C PRO A 40 0.19 2.80 8.96
N GLY A 41 0.43 3.45 7.81
CA GLY A 41 1.61 4.29 7.59
C GLY A 41 2.86 3.56 7.08
N GLN A 42 2.82 2.23 6.97
CA GLN A 42 3.86 1.48 6.26
C GLN A 42 3.64 1.49 4.75
N PHE A 43 4.71 1.18 4.01
CA PHE A 43 4.70 1.09 2.56
C PHE A 43 5.37 -0.21 2.10
N ALA A 44 5.17 -0.59 0.85
CA ALA A 44 5.92 -1.65 0.19
C ALA A 44 6.60 -1.09 -1.05
N MET A 45 7.73 -1.66 -1.43
CA MET A 45 8.37 -1.39 -2.70
C MET A 45 7.69 -2.23 -3.77
N VAL A 46 6.96 -1.58 -4.67
CA VAL A 46 6.27 -2.23 -5.79
C VAL A 46 7.20 -2.24 -6.99
N TRP A 47 7.40 -3.43 -7.57
CA TRP A 47 8.32 -3.63 -8.68
C TRP A 47 7.57 -3.93 -9.97
N VAL A 48 7.98 -3.24 -11.04
CA VAL A 48 7.48 -3.46 -12.40
C VAL A 48 8.65 -3.86 -13.29
N PRO A 49 8.60 -5.04 -13.94
CA PRO A 49 9.64 -5.51 -14.84
C PRO A 49 10.02 -4.46 -15.89
N ARG A 50 11.33 -4.23 -16.07
CA ARG A 50 11.90 -3.31 -17.07
C ARG A 50 11.56 -1.82 -16.88
N VAL A 51 10.76 -1.46 -15.88
CA VAL A 51 10.40 -0.05 -15.58
C VAL A 51 11.05 0.42 -14.29
N GLY A 52 11.06 -0.41 -13.25
CA GLY A 52 11.73 -0.13 -11.98
C GLY A 52 10.86 -0.39 -10.76
N GLU A 53 11.31 0.11 -9.62
CA GLU A 53 10.66 -0.08 -8.32
C GLU A 53 10.28 1.28 -7.72
N ARG A 54 9.11 1.35 -7.07
CA ARG A 54 8.69 2.56 -6.35
C ARG A 54 8.01 2.20 -5.03
N PRO A 55 8.25 2.98 -3.96
CA PRO A 55 7.51 2.83 -2.71
C PRO A 55 6.04 3.22 -2.91
N MET A 56 5.14 2.37 -2.44
CA MET A 56 3.69 2.59 -2.45
C MET A 56 3.12 2.31 -1.07
N SER A 57 2.31 3.21 -0.55
CA SER A 57 1.64 3.03 0.75
C SER A 57 0.72 1.82 0.72
N ILE A 58 0.73 1.06 1.82
CA ILE A 58 -0.21 -0.03 2.02
C ILE A 58 -1.55 0.57 2.42
N GLY A 59 -2.59 0.31 1.63
CA GLY A 59 -3.95 0.80 1.89
C GLY A 59 -4.75 -0.13 2.81
N SER A 60 -4.43 -1.42 2.81
CA SER A 60 -4.99 -2.45 3.68
C SER A 60 -4.01 -3.62 3.74
N GLY A 61 -3.90 -4.27 4.90
CA GLY A 61 -3.08 -5.47 5.08
C GLY A 61 -3.81 -6.79 4.77
N ALA A 62 -5.14 -6.83 4.79
CA ALA A 62 -5.92 -8.05 4.59
C ALA A 62 -7.34 -7.76 4.05
N PRO A 63 -7.61 -7.97 2.74
CA PRO A 63 -6.65 -8.31 1.69
C PRO A 63 -5.61 -7.21 1.50
N LEU A 64 -4.40 -7.56 1.05
CA LEU A 64 -3.35 -6.57 0.77
C LEU A 64 -3.78 -5.68 -0.39
N SER A 65 -3.74 -4.36 -0.20
CA SER A 65 -4.12 -3.41 -1.24
C SER A 65 -3.15 -2.24 -1.40
N PHE A 66 -3.00 -1.77 -2.64
CA PHE A 66 -2.24 -0.58 -3.00
C PHE A 66 -3.10 0.37 -3.82
N THR A 67 -3.17 1.64 -3.42
CA THR A 67 -3.84 2.70 -4.20
C THR A 67 -2.80 3.54 -4.91
N VAL A 68 -2.87 3.58 -6.24
CA VAL A 68 -1.83 4.13 -7.10
C VAL A 68 -2.39 5.24 -7.98
N ALA A 69 -1.82 6.44 -7.84
CA ALA A 69 -2.08 7.56 -8.74
C ALA A 69 -1.18 7.50 -9.98
N LYS A 70 -1.74 7.75 -11.16
CA LYS A 70 -1.04 7.77 -12.45
C LYS A 70 -0.26 9.07 -12.63
N VAL A 71 0.99 9.08 -12.20
CA VAL A 71 1.87 10.28 -12.16
C VAL A 71 3.28 10.06 -12.72
N GLY A 72 3.62 8.84 -13.14
CA GLY A 72 4.93 8.53 -13.73
C GLY A 72 5.08 7.08 -14.21
N PRO A 73 6.25 6.72 -14.78
CA PRO A 73 6.40 5.49 -15.58
C PRO A 73 5.98 4.20 -14.88
N VAL A 74 6.35 4.02 -13.62
CA VAL A 74 5.96 2.82 -12.82
C VAL A 74 4.46 2.79 -12.59
N SER A 75 3.85 3.90 -12.14
CA SER A 75 2.40 3.98 -11.94
C SER A 75 1.61 3.82 -13.23
N GLU A 76 2.11 4.34 -14.35
CA GLU A 76 1.48 4.18 -15.66
C GLU A 76 1.52 2.74 -16.15
N ALA A 77 2.62 2.03 -15.89
CA ALA A 77 2.71 0.61 -16.18
C ALA A 77 1.77 -0.22 -15.30
N LEU A 78 1.68 0.08 -13.99
CA LEU A 78 0.72 -0.56 -13.08
C LEU A 78 -0.73 -0.33 -13.54
N HIS A 79 -1.05 0.86 -14.04
CA HIS A 79 -2.39 1.19 -14.56
C HIS A 79 -2.80 0.38 -15.80
N LYS A 80 -1.86 -0.28 -16.48
CA LYS A 80 -2.14 -1.19 -17.61
C LYS A 80 -2.46 -2.62 -17.17
N LEU A 81 -2.18 -2.97 -15.91
CA LEU A 81 -2.46 -4.30 -15.37
C LEU A 81 -3.96 -4.53 -15.24
N LYS A 82 -4.36 -5.79 -15.37
CA LYS A 82 -5.72 -6.28 -15.28
C LYS A 82 -5.85 -7.29 -14.14
N LYS A 83 -7.09 -7.57 -13.74
CA LYS A 83 -7.39 -8.67 -12.82
C LYS A 83 -6.77 -9.97 -13.35
N GLY A 84 -6.10 -10.72 -12.49
CA GLY A 84 -5.38 -11.94 -12.83
C GLY A 84 -3.91 -11.74 -13.20
N ASP A 85 -3.48 -10.52 -13.53
CA ASP A 85 -2.06 -10.25 -13.80
C ASP A 85 -1.22 -10.35 -12.52
N LEU A 86 0.08 -10.57 -12.72
CA LEU A 86 1.06 -10.65 -11.63
C LEU A 86 1.37 -9.26 -11.06
N PHE A 87 1.50 -9.19 -9.75
CA PHE A 87 1.88 -8.02 -9.00
C PHE A 87 3.01 -8.38 -8.02
N SER A 88 4.14 -7.69 -8.14
CA SER A 88 5.34 -7.96 -7.35
C SER A 88 5.65 -6.84 -6.37
N PHE A 89 5.94 -7.18 -5.12
CA PHE A 89 6.28 -6.21 -4.07
C PHE A 89 7.27 -6.77 -3.04
N ARG A 90 7.93 -5.87 -2.31
CA ARG A 90 8.76 -6.15 -1.13
C ARG A 90 8.34 -5.28 0.05
N GLY A 91 8.32 -5.83 1.24
CA GLY A 91 7.94 -5.11 2.46
C GLY A 91 7.21 -6.01 3.46
N PRO A 92 6.56 -5.41 4.49
CA PRO A 92 6.32 -3.98 4.64
C PRO A 92 7.55 -3.24 5.19
N PHE A 93 7.74 -1.99 4.76
CA PHE A 93 8.81 -1.09 5.20
C PHE A 93 8.25 0.12 5.96
N GLY A 94 9.13 0.80 6.69
CA GLY A 94 8.80 1.93 7.56
C GLY A 94 8.25 1.49 8.92
N ASN A 95 8.17 2.44 9.87
CA ASN A 95 7.77 2.16 11.25
C ASN A 95 6.24 2.14 11.46
N GLY A 96 5.48 2.66 10.50
CA GLY A 96 4.05 2.92 10.64
C GLY A 96 3.74 4.08 11.60
N PHE A 97 2.46 4.38 11.78
CA PHE A 97 2.02 5.35 12.76
C PHE A 97 2.11 4.74 14.16
N ASN A 98 2.72 5.48 15.10
CA ASN A 98 2.68 5.11 16.51
C ASN A 98 1.30 5.45 17.08
N PHE A 99 0.38 4.50 16.92
CA PHE A 99 -1.00 4.61 17.35
C PHE A 99 -1.32 3.51 18.36
N SER A 100 -1.72 3.92 19.56
CA SER A 100 -2.36 3.06 20.55
C SER A 100 -3.81 3.52 20.73
N SER A 101 -4.75 2.71 20.25
CA SER A 101 -6.20 2.96 20.39
C SER A 101 -6.68 3.07 21.83
N LYS A 102 -5.87 2.65 22.81
CA LYS A 102 -6.19 2.81 24.25
C LYS A 102 -5.91 4.23 24.76
N THR A 103 -5.11 5.01 24.05
CA THR A 103 -4.60 6.29 24.54
C THR A 103 -5.46 7.48 24.09
N TYR A 104 -6.11 7.39 22.93
CA TYR A 104 -6.80 8.52 22.31
C TYR A 104 -8.30 8.24 22.12
N LYS A 105 -9.15 9.06 22.76
CA LYS A 105 -10.62 8.97 22.65
C LYS A 105 -11.19 9.60 21.38
N LYS A 106 -10.45 10.52 20.75
CA LYS A 106 -10.83 11.21 19.51
C LYS A 106 -9.59 11.37 18.64
N ILE A 107 -9.73 11.10 17.35
CA ILE A 107 -8.63 11.15 16.39
C ILE A 107 -9.06 12.06 15.25
N LEU A 108 -8.21 13.05 14.93
CA LEU A 108 -8.36 13.87 13.74
C LEU A 108 -7.33 13.40 12.71
N LEU A 109 -7.80 13.01 11.53
CA LEU A 109 -6.96 12.64 10.40
C LEU A 109 -7.02 13.75 9.36
N VAL A 110 -5.86 14.28 8.96
CA VAL A 110 -5.76 15.34 7.95
C VAL A 110 -4.85 14.83 6.83
N GLY A 111 -5.39 14.75 5.61
CA GLY A 111 -4.64 14.33 4.44
C GLY A 111 -5.09 15.09 3.19
N GLY A 112 -4.23 15.10 2.17
CA GLY A 112 -4.50 15.75 0.89
C GLY A 112 -4.14 14.83 -0.29
N GLY A 113 -4.97 14.88 -1.33
CA GLY A 113 -4.79 14.04 -2.53
C GLY A 113 -4.73 12.55 -2.20
N TYR A 114 -3.85 11.81 -2.88
CA TYR A 114 -3.62 10.39 -2.62
C TYR A 114 -2.75 10.12 -1.37
N GLY A 115 -2.32 11.15 -0.64
CA GLY A 115 -1.68 11.01 0.68
C GLY A 115 -2.64 10.49 1.77
N VAL A 116 -3.94 10.40 1.46
CA VAL A 116 -4.96 9.85 2.36
C VAL A 116 -4.92 8.33 2.50
N VAL A 117 -4.25 7.61 1.60
CA VAL A 117 -4.22 6.13 1.58
C VAL A 117 -3.79 5.51 2.93
N PRO A 118 -2.61 5.86 3.51
CA PRO A 118 -2.21 5.31 4.80
C PRO A 118 -3.10 5.79 5.96
N LEU A 119 -3.77 6.95 5.82
CA LEU A 119 -4.71 7.47 6.81
C LEU A 119 -6.04 6.69 6.79
N SER A 120 -6.50 6.27 5.61
CA SER A 120 -7.67 5.41 5.48
C SER A 120 -7.44 4.08 6.18
N PHE A 121 -6.25 3.48 6.03
CA PHE A 121 -5.88 2.27 6.77
C PHE A 121 -5.89 2.52 8.29
N LEU A 122 -5.34 3.66 8.74
CA LEU A 122 -5.35 4.02 10.15
C LEU A 122 -6.77 4.21 10.70
N ALA A 123 -7.66 4.82 9.91
CA ALA A 123 -9.06 5.02 10.28
C ALA A 123 -9.79 3.68 10.49
N GLU A 124 -9.59 2.71 9.60
CA GLU A 124 -10.20 1.39 9.72
C GLU A 124 -9.66 0.62 10.93
N GLU A 125 -8.36 0.69 11.22
CA GLU A 125 -7.79 0.10 12.44
C GLU A 125 -8.28 0.79 13.71
N ALA A 126 -8.51 2.10 13.68
CA ALA A 126 -9.03 2.86 14.82
C ALA A 126 -10.51 2.54 15.11
N LYS A 127 -11.33 2.19 14.10
CA LYS A 127 -12.74 1.83 14.25
C LYS A 127 -12.98 0.44 14.86
N LYS A 128 -12.02 -0.48 14.75
CA LYS A 128 -12.16 -1.88 15.21
C LYS A 128 -12.20 -2.03 16.74
N LYS A 129 -12.24 -0.94 17.50
CA LYS A 129 -12.31 -0.90 18.97
C LYS A 129 -13.21 0.24 19.44
#